data_AF-A0A3A4NND3-F1
#
_entry.id   AF-A0A3A4NND3-F1
#
_cell.length_a   1.000
_cell.length_b   1.000
_cell.length_c   1.000
_cell.angle_alpha   90.00
_cell.angle_beta   90.00
_cell.angle_gamma   90.00
#
_symmetry.space_group_name_H-M   'P 1'
#
loop_
_entity.id
_entity.type
_entity.pdbx_description
1 polymer ?
#
loop_
_entity_poly.entity_id
_entity_poly.type
_entity_poly.pdbx_seq_one_letter_code
_entity_poly.pdbx_strand_id
1 'polypeptide(L)'
;MKPRNLFLAFVPAAMVLLASSVSAADWSCPTDSVKAWAMCVMERLDALETENAALQARVDELEGKLACVSMEAGEIDGLAGPHLIFTGVNIHIRSGSGSTINMPWPDPPSGLGNLIIGYNEEPDGLLAGERGGSHNLVVGPEHRYSSYGGLIAGFHNTSSWLYTSVTGGENNRAGGYAASVSGGFNNDSAGWATSVSGGSYNKAAGSGAGFAASVSGGSYNRAAGDNSSVSGGWDNTAGAVHSTVSGGNSNTASGLSASVSGGGSNVAAHDVSTVSGGWGTTTSSDFDHVP
;
A
#
# COMPACT_ATOMS: atom_id res chain seq x y z
N MET A 1 16.24 80.08 3.28
CA MET A 1 15.09 79.36 3.86
C MET A 1 14.97 77.99 3.19
N LYS A 2 14.55 76.95 3.92
CA LYS A 2 13.82 75.77 3.38
C LYS A 2 12.35 75.93 3.78
N PRO A 3 11.38 75.56 2.94
CA PRO A 3 10.69 74.24 3.05
C PRO A 3 10.95 73.35 1.80
N ARG A 4 10.69 72.02 1.70
CA ARG A 4 9.79 71.02 2.36
C ARG A 4 8.33 71.05 1.87
N ASN A 5 7.57 69.95 1.71
CA ASN A 5 7.86 68.49 1.62
C ASN A 5 7.41 68.04 0.18
N LEU A 6 6.53 67.09 -0.23
CA LEU A 6 5.88 65.79 0.14
C LEU A 6 5.21 65.28 -1.19
N PHE A 7 4.76 64.06 -1.53
CA PHE A 7 4.56 62.70 -0.97
C PHE A 7 5.31 61.67 -1.88
N LEU A 8 5.55 60.36 -1.64
CA LEU A 8 5.02 59.30 -0.75
C LEU A 8 3.96 58.36 -1.40
N ALA A 9 4.40 57.15 -1.79
CA ALA A 9 3.61 55.92 -2.00
C ALA A 9 4.58 54.71 -1.90
N PHE A 10 4.66 54.01 -0.76
CA PHE A 10 3.82 52.87 -0.31
C PHE A 10 4.47 51.50 -0.63
N VAL A 11 4.67 50.70 0.42
CA VAL A 11 5.29 49.36 0.40
C VAL A 11 4.31 48.34 1.00
N PRO A 12 4.23 47.13 0.43
CA PRO A 12 4.08 45.89 1.19
C PRO A 12 5.22 44.90 0.85
N ALA A 13 6.05 44.34 1.75
CA ALA A 13 5.94 43.94 3.16
C ALA A 13 5.52 42.47 3.43
N ALA A 14 6.33 41.51 2.95
CA ALA A 14 6.56 40.16 3.53
C ALA A 14 7.74 39.52 2.75
N MET A 15 8.99 39.37 3.22
CA MET A 15 9.58 38.93 4.50
C MET A 15 9.90 37.43 4.57
N VAL A 16 11.08 37.09 4.01
CA VAL A 16 12.10 36.15 4.56
C VAL A 16 11.72 34.68 4.80
N LEU A 17 12.41 33.78 4.07
CA LEU A 17 13.22 32.70 4.66
C LEU A 17 14.20 32.10 3.63
N LEU A 18 15.35 31.61 4.12
CA LEU A 18 16.41 30.89 3.37
C LEU A 18 17.10 31.63 2.19
N ALA A 19 17.49 32.89 2.40
CA ALA A 19 18.59 33.51 1.68
C ALA A 19 19.72 33.87 2.67
N SER A 20 20.68 32.97 2.85
CA SER A 20 21.91 33.23 3.63
C SER A 20 22.99 33.78 2.70
N SER A 21 23.41 35.02 2.97
CA SER A 21 24.26 35.91 2.15
C SER A 21 23.62 36.50 0.88
N VAL A 22 23.99 37.77 0.62
CA VAL A 22 23.63 38.64 -0.52
C VAL A 22 22.11 38.80 -0.82
N SER A 23 21.47 39.73 -0.12
CA SER A 23 20.22 40.34 -0.59
C SER A 23 20.49 41.30 -1.76
N ALA A 24 19.75 41.18 -2.87
CA ALA A 24 19.81 42.12 -4.00
C ALA A 24 19.10 43.46 -3.68
N ALA A 25 19.70 44.24 -2.77
CA ALA A 25 19.23 45.57 -2.38
C ALA A 25 20.31 46.62 -2.69
N ASP A 26 19.95 47.60 -3.52
CA ASP A 26 20.62 48.91 -3.72
C ASP A 26 22.15 48.92 -3.83
N TRP A 27 22.73 48.04 -4.67
CA TRP A 27 24.16 48.13 -5.05
C TRP A 27 24.42 49.38 -5.91
N SER A 28 24.63 50.51 -5.24
CA SER A 28 24.93 51.81 -5.86
C SER A 28 26.39 52.17 -5.64
N CYS A 29 27.21 52.06 -6.70
CA CYS A 29 28.61 52.44 -6.62
C CYS A 29 28.78 53.97 -6.58
N PRO A 30 29.67 54.52 -5.71
CA PRO A 30 29.85 55.97 -5.58
C PRO A 30 30.27 56.64 -6.89
N THR A 31 29.52 57.65 -7.33
CA THR A 31 29.80 58.42 -8.55
C THR A 31 30.91 59.46 -8.38
N ASP A 32 31.31 59.74 -7.14
CA ASP A 32 32.13 60.90 -6.76
C ASP A 32 33.57 60.84 -7.28
N SER A 33 34.04 59.65 -7.66
CA SER A 33 35.24 59.49 -8.50
C SER A 33 35.22 58.17 -9.26
N VAL A 34 35.83 58.16 -10.46
CA VAL A 34 36.03 56.95 -11.27
C VAL A 34 36.77 55.86 -10.49
N LYS A 35 37.68 56.22 -9.57
CA LYS A 35 38.41 55.27 -8.73
C LYS A 35 37.49 54.61 -7.68
N ALA A 36 36.64 55.39 -7.00
CA ALA A 36 35.69 54.84 -6.03
C ALA A 36 34.66 53.92 -6.71
N TRP A 37 34.15 54.34 -7.86
CA TRP A 37 33.27 53.54 -8.70
C TRP A 37 33.93 52.22 -9.11
N ALA A 38 35.15 52.26 -9.66
CA ALA A 38 35.86 51.07 -10.14
C ALA A 38 36.16 50.05 -9.03
N MET A 39 36.53 50.50 -7.82
CA MET A 39 36.76 49.60 -6.68
C MET A 39 35.46 48.89 -6.27
N CYS A 40 34.34 49.62 -6.19
CA CYS A 40 33.03 49.04 -5.91
C CYS A 40 32.55 48.05 -6.99
N VAL A 41 32.85 48.30 -8.27
CA VAL A 41 32.55 47.35 -9.36
C VAL A 41 33.40 46.09 -9.26
N MET A 42 34.68 46.20 -8.90
CA MET A 42 35.56 45.04 -8.68
C MET A 42 35.14 44.21 -7.46
N GLU A 43 34.69 44.84 -6.38
CA GLU A 43 34.13 44.15 -5.20
C GLU A 43 32.85 43.36 -5.54
N ARG A 44 31.96 43.92 -6.39
CA ARG A 44 30.80 43.15 -6.87
C ARG A 44 31.18 42.01 -7.81
N LEU A 45 32.24 42.18 -8.60
CA LEU A 45 32.75 41.13 -9.49
C LEU A 45 33.29 39.95 -8.68
N ASP A 46 34.17 40.19 -7.70
CA ASP A 46 34.71 39.16 -6.79
C ASP A 46 33.61 38.40 -6.03
N ALA A 47 32.57 39.12 -5.56
CA ALA A 47 31.39 38.53 -4.96
C ALA A 47 30.56 37.67 -5.95
N LEU A 48 30.41 38.11 -7.21
CA LEU A 48 29.72 37.34 -8.26
C LEU A 48 30.53 36.13 -8.74
N GLU A 49 31.85 36.22 -8.80
CA GLU A 49 32.74 35.10 -9.14
C GLU A 49 32.69 34.04 -8.03
N THR A 50 32.68 34.46 -6.76
CA THR A 50 32.45 33.59 -5.60
C THR A 50 31.06 32.93 -5.64
N GLU A 51 30.00 33.69 -5.97
CA GLU A 51 28.63 33.19 -6.11
C GLU A 51 28.52 32.15 -7.23
N ASN A 52 29.13 32.41 -8.40
CA ASN A 52 29.19 31.47 -9.52
C ASN A 52 29.97 30.18 -9.18
N ALA A 53 31.11 30.29 -8.47
CA ALA A 53 31.87 29.11 -8.05
C ALA A 53 31.06 28.22 -7.09
N ALA A 54 30.31 28.82 -6.15
CA ALA A 54 29.42 28.11 -5.25
C ALA A 54 28.20 27.49 -5.97
N LEU A 55 27.72 28.11 -7.06
CA LEU A 55 26.67 27.54 -7.92
C LEU A 55 27.20 26.36 -8.74
N GLN A 56 28.39 26.46 -9.34
CA GLN A 56 29.00 25.37 -10.12
C GLN A 56 29.19 24.12 -9.24
N ALA A 57 29.79 24.27 -8.04
CA ALA A 57 29.98 23.15 -7.13
C ALA A 57 28.66 22.45 -6.73
N ARG A 58 27.53 23.18 -6.70
CA ARG A 58 26.20 22.61 -6.46
C ARG A 58 25.60 21.92 -7.69
N VAL A 59 25.95 22.35 -8.91
CA VAL A 59 25.60 21.65 -10.15
C VAL A 59 26.35 20.32 -10.21
N ASP A 60 27.67 20.34 -10.00
CA ASP A 60 28.53 19.15 -10.00
C ASP A 60 28.03 18.09 -8.98
N GLU A 61 27.61 18.53 -7.78
CA GLU A 61 27.05 17.66 -6.74
C GLU A 61 25.68 17.05 -7.13
N LEU A 62 24.86 17.79 -7.88
CA LEU A 62 23.55 17.32 -8.35
C LEU A 62 23.68 16.37 -9.54
N GLU A 63 24.56 16.67 -10.50
CA GLU A 63 24.89 15.75 -11.60
C GLU A 63 25.47 14.44 -11.06
N GLY A 64 26.37 14.50 -10.08
CA GLY A 64 26.89 13.30 -9.40
C GLY A 64 25.82 12.45 -8.70
N LYS A 65 24.75 13.07 -8.17
CA LYS A 65 23.60 12.37 -7.57
C LYS A 65 22.64 11.79 -8.61
N LEU A 66 22.57 12.39 -9.80
CA LEU A 66 21.69 11.97 -10.90
C LEU A 66 22.38 11.02 -11.88
N ALA A 67 23.67 10.73 -11.74
CA ALA A 67 24.47 9.92 -12.67
C ALA A 67 23.95 8.48 -12.96
N CYS A 68 23.01 7.97 -12.16
CA CYS A 68 22.35 6.68 -12.38
C CYS A 68 20.89 6.78 -12.89
N VAL A 69 20.41 7.99 -13.20
CA VAL A 69 19.02 8.28 -13.58
C VAL A 69 18.98 9.01 -14.92
N SER A 70 18.27 8.46 -15.91
CA SER A 70 18.00 9.14 -17.19
C SER A 70 16.50 9.37 -17.40
N MET A 71 16.16 10.35 -18.24
CA MET A 71 14.81 10.60 -18.70
C MET A 71 14.79 10.55 -20.23
N GLU A 72 14.06 9.59 -20.80
CA GLU A 72 14.03 9.34 -22.24
C GLU A 72 12.62 9.57 -22.80
N ALA A 73 12.50 10.52 -23.73
CA ALA A 73 11.21 11.02 -24.24
C ALA A 73 10.63 10.23 -25.42
N GLY A 74 11.36 9.24 -25.95
CA GLY A 74 10.92 8.38 -27.05
C GLY A 74 9.95 7.29 -26.61
N GLU A 75 9.65 6.38 -27.54
CA GLU A 75 9.01 5.09 -27.25
C GLU A 75 10.11 4.06 -26.93
N ILE A 76 9.95 3.30 -25.84
CA ILE A 76 10.84 2.19 -25.47
C ILE A 76 10.01 0.92 -25.36
N ASP A 77 10.42 -0.14 -26.06
CA ASP A 77 9.77 -1.47 -26.09
C ASP A 77 8.24 -1.45 -26.34
N GLY A 78 7.76 -0.47 -27.12
CA GLY A 78 6.33 -0.29 -27.44
C GLY A 78 5.53 0.48 -26.38
N LEU A 79 6.17 0.97 -25.31
CA LEU A 79 5.57 1.85 -24.32
C LEU A 79 5.88 3.31 -24.66
N ALA A 80 4.86 4.17 -24.62
CA ALA A 80 5.03 5.61 -24.84
C ALA A 80 5.74 6.29 -23.65
N GLY A 81 6.75 7.10 -23.94
CA GLY A 81 7.47 7.90 -22.94
C GLY A 81 6.72 9.17 -22.50
N PRO A 82 7.35 10.00 -21.65
CA PRO A 82 8.73 9.87 -21.19
C PRO A 82 8.94 8.79 -20.11
N HIS A 83 10.06 8.08 -20.21
CA HIS A 83 10.49 7.07 -19.26
C HIS A 83 11.51 7.65 -18.27
N LEU A 84 11.36 7.39 -16.99
CA LEU A 84 12.39 7.63 -15.97
C LEU A 84 13.11 6.31 -15.68
N ILE A 85 14.39 6.22 -16.05
CA ILE A 85 15.16 4.97 -16.05
C ILE A 85 16.23 5.03 -14.97
N PHE A 86 16.38 3.94 -14.21
CA PHE A 86 17.40 3.78 -13.17
C PHE A 86 18.39 2.68 -13.58
N THR A 87 19.65 3.04 -13.82
CA THR A 87 20.66 2.14 -14.38
C THR A 87 21.70 1.78 -13.33
N GLY A 88 21.90 0.48 -13.09
CA GLY A 88 22.93 -0.05 -12.18
C GLY A 88 22.67 0.17 -10.69
N VAL A 89 21.44 0.56 -10.29
CA VAL A 89 21.09 0.89 -8.90
C VAL A 89 19.76 0.25 -8.45
N ASN A 90 19.62 0.06 -7.14
CA ASN A 90 18.36 -0.39 -6.51
C ASN A 90 17.57 0.80 -5.96
N ILE A 91 16.25 0.83 -6.18
CA ILE A 91 15.36 1.86 -5.62
C ILE A 91 14.94 1.46 -4.21
N HIS A 92 15.19 2.32 -3.22
CA HIS A 92 14.70 2.15 -1.85
C HIS A 92 13.67 3.23 -1.50
N ILE A 93 12.39 2.87 -1.51
CA ILE A 93 11.31 3.73 -1.01
C ILE A 93 11.17 3.48 0.50
N ARG A 94 11.22 4.55 1.33
CA ARG A 94 11.33 4.45 2.79
C ARG A 94 10.38 5.43 3.49
N SER A 95 9.86 5.03 4.65
CA SER A 95 8.96 5.81 5.53
C SER A 95 9.63 7.00 6.23
N GLY A 96 10.96 7.00 6.33
CA GLY A 96 11.73 7.89 7.20
C GLY A 96 11.85 7.41 8.66
N SER A 97 11.05 6.45 9.12
CA SER A 97 11.02 6.00 10.54
C SER A 97 12.18 5.11 10.99
N GLY A 98 13.20 4.89 10.14
CA GLY A 98 14.37 4.06 10.44
C GLY A 98 14.15 2.55 10.43
N SER A 99 12.90 2.07 10.40
CA SER A 99 12.52 0.66 10.36
C SER A 99 11.32 0.42 9.45
N THR A 100 11.21 -0.78 8.85
CA THR A 100 9.98 -1.25 8.20
C THR A 100 8.88 -1.55 9.22
N ILE A 101 9.28 -1.95 10.43
CA ILE A 101 8.42 -2.37 11.53
C ILE A 101 8.62 -1.36 12.66
N ASN A 102 7.62 -0.52 12.95
CA ASN A 102 7.65 0.33 14.13
C ASN A 102 7.48 -0.57 15.37
N MET A 103 8.58 -0.79 16.10
CA MET A 103 8.63 -1.50 17.38
C MET A 103 9.10 -0.51 18.46
N PRO A 104 8.42 -0.41 19.62
CA PRO A 104 7.27 -1.20 20.04
C PRO A 104 5.96 -0.78 19.36
N TRP A 105 5.01 -1.72 19.26
CA TRP A 105 3.59 -1.38 19.13
C TRP A 105 3.20 -0.52 20.36
N PRO A 106 2.60 0.67 20.17
CA PRO A 106 1.51 0.91 19.23
C PRO A 106 1.78 1.94 18.12
N ASP A 107 3.01 2.43 17.94
CA ASP A 107 3.27 3.56 17.03
C ASP A 107 2.82 3.26 15.59
N PRO A 108 1.83 4.00 15.04
CA PRO A 108 1.22 3.67 13.76
C PRO A 108 2.23 3.82 12.60
N PRO A 109 1.97 3.17 11.44
CA PRO A 109 2.75 3.43 10.24
C PRO A 109 2.54 4.89 9.80
N SER A 110 3.51 5.47 9.10
CA SER A 110 3.54 6.93 8.86
C SER A 110 2.76 7.38 7.63
N GLY A 111 2.05 6.48 6.94
CA GLY A 111 1.49 6.72 5.60
C GLY A 111 2.54 6.82 4.47
N LEU A 112 3.84 6.90 4.83
CA LEU A 112 4.95 7.10 3.89
C LEU A 112 5.68 5.79 3.59
N GLY A 113 6.47 5.78 2.51
CA GLY A 113 7.27 4.64 2.10
C GLY A 113 6.56 3.66 1.16
N ASN A 114 5.36 3.99 0.65
CA ASN A 114 4.60 3.18 -0.29
C ASN A 114 4.99 3.47 -1.75
N LEU A 115 4.83 2.49 -2.64
CA LEU A 115 4.80 2.69 -4.09
C LEU A 115 3.35 2.67 -4.56
N ILE A 116 2.87 3.78 -5.13
CA ILE A 116 1.52 3.90 -5.70
C ILE A 116 1.63 3.93 -7.22
N ILE A 117 0.82 3.13 -7.90
CA ILE A 117 0.70 3.07 -9.37
C ILE A 117 -0.77 3.37 -9.72
N GLY A 118 -0.99 4.44 -10.48
CA GLY A 118 -2.30 5.11 -10.57
C GLY A 118 -2.47 6.17 -9.45
N TYR A 119 -3.67 6.74 -9.33
CA TYR A 119 -3.93 7.78 -8.31
C TYR A 119 -4.38 7.21 -6.96
N ASN A 120 -4.92 5.99 -6.94
CA ASN A 120 -5.57 5.41 -5.77
C ASN A 120 -6.66 6.36 -5.22
N GLU A 121 -7.63 6.64 -6.09
CA GLU A 121 -8.79 7.49 -5.90
C GLU A 121 -9.47 7.24 -4.54
N GLU A 122 -10.03 8.27 -3.90
CA GLU A 122 -10.63 8.15 -2.57
C GLU A 122 -11.95 7.37 -2.60
N PRO A 123 -12.08 6.25 -1.84
CA PRO A 123 -13.30 5.47 -1.81
C PRO A 123 -14.37 6.17 -0.96
N ASP A 124 -15.63 5.95 -1.30
CA ASP A 124 -16.76 6.39 -0.49
C ASP A 124 -16.59 5.93 0.97
N GLY A 125 -16.74 6.90 1.89
CA GLY A 125 -16.67 6.68 3.32
C GLY A 125 -15.28 6.35 3.89
N LEU A 126 -14.18 6.71 3.21
CA LEU A 126 -12.81 6.56 3.74
C LEU A 126 -12.67 7.14 5.16
N LEU A 127 -12.23 6.32 6.12
CA LEU A 127 -11.99 6.76 7.50
C LEU A 127 -10.52 7.13 7.74
N ALA A 128 -10.29 8.04 8.69
CA ALA A 128 -8.94 8.46 9.08
C ALA A 128 -8.11 7.26 9.57
N GLY A 129 -6.98 7.00 8.90
CA GLY A 129 -6.09 5.88 9.18
C GLY A 129 -6.25 4.67 8.25
N GLU A 130 -7.34 4.56 7.46
CA GLU A 130 -7.53 3.45 6.50
C GLU A 130 -6.52 3.45 5.33
N ARG A 131 -5.77 4.54 5.15
CA ARG A 131 -4.61 4.67 4.25
C ARG A 131 -3.31 5.02 5.00
N GLY A 132 -3.26 4.76 6.31
CA GLY A 132 -2.11 5.05 7.17
C GLY A 132 -0.93 4.09 6.99
N GLY A 133 -1.05 3.07 6.14
CA GLY A 133 -0.02 2.06 5.91
C GLY A 133 1.29 2.59 5.32
N SER A 134 2.38 1.85 5.53
CA SER A 134 3.73 2.16 5.04
C SER A 134 4.32 0.95 4.30
N HIS A 135 5.31 1.17 3.43
CA HIS A 135 6.05 0.06 2.77
C HIS A 135 5.16 -0.94 1.99
N ASN A 136 4.07 -0.45 1.37
CA ASN A 136 3.16 -1.24 0.54
C ASN A 136 3.36 -0.95 -0.96
N LEU A 137 2.95 -1.89 -1.80
CA LEU A 137 2.74 -1.71 -3.24
C LEU A 137 1.23 -1.60 -3.52
N VAL A 138 0.80 -0.49 -4.13
CA VAL A 138 -0.61 -0.14 -4.37
C VAL A 138 -0.82 0.10 -5.87
N VAL A 139 -1.76 -0.63 -6.50
CA VAL A 139 -1.94 -0.60 -7.97
C VAL A 139 -3.43 -0.56 -8.37
N GLY A 140 -3.98 0.65 -8.52
CA GLY A 140 -5.38 0.86 -8.88
C GLY A 140 -6.17 1.74 -7.90
N PRO A 141 -7.48 1.93 -8.14
CA PRO A 141 -8.32 2.87 -7.40
C PRO A 141 -8.83 2.32 -6.05
N GLU A 142 -9.22 3.25 -5.17
CA GLU A 142 -10.11 2.99 -4.02
C GLU A 142 -9.56 2.01 -2.96
N HIS A 143 -8.26 1.74 -2.95
CA HIS A 143 -7.64 0.83 -2.01
C HIS A 143 -7.52 1.41 -0.60
N ARG A 144 -7.77 0.56 0.40
CA ARG A 144 -7.49 0.80 1.82
C ARG A 144 -6.28 -0.05 2.25
N TYR A 145 -5.31 0.56 2.92
CA TYR A 145 -4.13 -0.10 3.48
C TYR A 145 -3.72 0.58 4.80
N SER A 146 -3.88 -0.13 5.92
CA SER A 146 -3.63 0.39 7.27
C SER A 146 -2.40 -0.22 7.95
N SER A 147 -1.58 -0.97 7.22
CA SER A 147 -0.45 -1.74 7.75
C SER A 147 0.77 -1.69 6.82
N TYR A 148 1.71 -2.64 6.94
CA TYR A 148 2.95 -2.62 6.17
C TYR A 148 3.40 -3.97 5.61
N GLY A 149 4.22 -3.88 4.56
CA GLY A 149 4.69 -5.03 3.77
C GLY A 149 3.61 -5.65 2.89
N GLY A 150 2.55 -4.91 2.58
CA GLY A 150 1.40 -5.39 1.81
C GLY A 150 1.52 -5.16 0.30
N LEU A 151 0.88 -6.03 -0.46
CA LEU A 151 0.61 -5.84 -1.89
C LEU A 151 -0.89 -5.72 -2.09
N ILE A 152 -1.34 -4.68 -2.79
CA ILE A 152 -2.75 -4.46 -3.08
C ILE A 152 -2.93 -3.90 -4.49
N ALA A 153 -3.72 -4.60 -5.31
CA ALA A 153 -3.98 -4.24 -6.70
C ALA A 153 -5.45 -4.49 -7.07
N GLY A 154 -5.97 -3.83 -8.10
CA GLY A 154 -7.34 -4.03 -8.62
C GLY A 154 -8.25 -2.82 -8.38
N PHE A 155 -9.41 -3.04 -7.74
CA PHE A 155 -10.38 -1.98 -7.42
C PHE A 155 -11.00 -2.17 -6.01
N HIS A 156 -11.13 -1.09 -5.23
CA HIS A 156 -11.80 -1.05 -3.90
C HIS A 156 -11.30 -2.08 -2.85
N ASN A 157 -10.17 -2.75 -3.09
CA ASN A 157 -9.65 -3.78 -2.18
C ASN A 157 -9.17 -3.20 -0.83
N THR A 158 -9.01 -4.06 0.18
CA THR A 158 -8.59 -3.68 1.55
C THR A 158 -7.48 -4.59 2.10
N SER A 159 -6.41 -3.99 2.62
CA SER A 159 -5.26 -4.62 3.28
C SER A 159 -5.15 -4.10 4.73
N SER A 160 -5.69 -4.85 5.70
CA SER A 160 -5.80 -4.35 7.09
C SER A 160 -4.60 -4.68 7.99
N TRP A 161 -3.78 -5.67 7.63
CA TRP A 161 -2.79 -6.27 8.53
C TRP A 161 -1.44 -6.56 7.87
N LEU A 162 -0.48 -6.89 8.72
CA LEU A 162 0.93 -7.19 8.42
C LEU A 162 1.07 -8.22 7.31
N TYR A 163 1.90 -7.93 6.30
CA TYR A 163 2.29 -8.85 5.22
C TYR A 163 1.11 -9.43 4.41
N THR A 164 0.00 -8.69 4.33
CA THR A 164 -1.19 -9.11 3.57
C THR A 164 -1.02 -8.93 2.07
N SER A 165 -1.72 -9.75 1.28
CA SER A 165 -1.68 -9.65 -0.19
C SER A 165 -3.06 -9.74 -0.82
N VAL A 166 -3.40 -8.78 -1.67
CA VAL A 166 -4.56 -8.79 -2.56
C VAL A 166 -4.09 -8.51 -3.99
N THR A 167 -3.85 -9.57 -4.78
CA THR A 167 -3.19 -9.44 -6.09
C THR A 167 -4.08 -8.96 -7.24
N GLY A 168 -5.35 -8.66 -6.98
CA GLY A 168 -6.27 -8.16 -8.00
C GLY A 168 -7.74 -8.26 -7.58
N GLY A 169 -8.63 -8.15 -8.58
CA GLY A 169 -10.08 -8.24 -8.39
C GLY A 169 -10.70 -7.01 -7.72
N GLU A 170 -11.93 -7.16 -7.26
CA GLU A 170 -12.76 -6.08 -6.72
C GLU A 170 -13.26 -6.36 -5.29
N ASN A 171 -13.20 -5.35 -4.42
CA ASN A 171 -13.78 -5.33 -3.07
C ASN A 171 -13.32 -6.50 -2.17
N ASN A 172 -12.14 -7.06 -2.42
CA ASN A 172 -11.55 -8.14 -1.65
C ASN A 172 -10.79 -7.60 -0.43
N ARG A 173 -10.82 -8.36 0.68
CA ARG A 173 -10.20 -8.01 1.95
C ARG A 173 -9.18 -9.05 2.40
N ALA A 174 -7.96 -8.62 2.64
CA ALA A 174 -6.97 -9.36 3.43
C ALA A 174 -6.87 -8.71 4.82
N GLY A 175 -7.49 -9.36 5.80
CA GLY A 175 -7.81 -8.81 7.12
C GLY A 175 -6.97 -9.34 8.29
N GLY A 176 -6.22 -10.43 8.12
CA GLY A 176 -5.38 -11.04 9.17
C GLY A 176 -3.88 -11.02 8.87
N TYR A 177 -3.03 -11.33 9.85
CA TYR A 177 -1.57 -11.43 9.66
C TYR A 177 -1.25 -12.42 8.52
N ALA A 178 -0.46 -11.99 7.53
CA ALA A 178 -0.11 -12.78 6.34
C ALA A 178 -1.30 -13.40 5.60
N ALA A 179 -2.49 -12.80 5.70
CA ALA A 179 -3.66 -13.24 4.96
C ALA A 179 -3.56 -12.89 3.46
N SER A 180 -4.14 -13.73 2.61
CA SER A 180 -4.00 -13.61 1.15
C SER A 180 -5.33 -13.76 0.41
N VAL A 181 -5.55 -12.90 -0.58
CA VAL A 181 -6.62 -13.06 -1.58
C VAL A 181 -6.03 -12.93 -2.98
N SER A 182 -6.12 -13.97 -3.80
CA SER A 182 -5.52 -13.94 -5.15
C SER A 182 -6.32 -13.10 -6.16
N GLY A 183 -7.59 -12.81 -5.86
CA GLY A 183 -8.47 -11.94 -6.64
C GLY A 183 -9.94 -12.30 -6.47
N GLY A 184 -10.73 -12.09 -7.52
CA GLY A 184 -12.19 -12.36 -7.51
C GLY A 184 -13.00 -11.14 -7.06
N PHE A 185 -14.21 -11.38 -6.55
CA PHE A 185 -15.13 -10.32 -6.13
C PHE A 185 -15.65 -10.52 -4.70
N ASN A 186 -15.39 -9.56 -3.80
CA ASN A 186 -15.91 -9.52 -2.43
C ASN A 186 -15.52 -10.75 -1.56
N ASN A 187 -14.27 -11.19 -1.65
CA ASN A 187 -13.72 -12.27 -0.83
C ASN A 187 -13.03 -11.72 0.44
N ASP A 188 -13.13 -12.42 1.57
CA ASP A 188 -12.65 -11.97 2.89
C ASP A 188 -11.72 -13.01 3.55
N SER A 189 -10.42 -12.72 3.58
CA SER A 189 -9.39 -13.54 4.22
C SER A 189 -8.97 -12.88 5.54
N ALA A 190 -9.72 -13.16 6.61
CA ALA A 190 -9.71 -12.37 7.84
C ALA A 190 -8.77 -12.92 8.94
N GLY A 191 -8.39 -14.20 8.89
CA GLY A 191 -7.59 -14.84 9.95
C GLY A 191 -6.08 -14.89 9.68
N TRP A 192 -5.29 -15.24 10.70
CA TRP A 192 -3.83 -15.42 10.56
C TRP A 192 -3.51 -16.53 9.53
N ALA A 193 -2.68 -16.19 8.54
CA ALA A 193 -2.23 -17.07 7.46
C ALA A 193 -3.37 -17.70 6.65
N THR A 194 -4.54 -17.04 6.62
CA THR A 194 -5.67 -17.48 5.80
C THR A 194 -5.45 -17.20 4.32
N SER A 195 -6.11 -17.97 3.46
CA SER A 195 -6.02 -17.77 2.01
C SER A 195 -7.35 -17.98 1.30
N VAL A 196 -7.68 -17.07 0.38
CA VAL A 196 -8.77 -17.23 -0.59
C VAL A 196 -8.22 -17.10 -2.01
N SER A 197 -8.17 -18.19 -2.75
CA SER A 197 -7.55 -18.22 -4.09
C SER A 197 -8.39 -17.56 -5.19
N GLY A 198 -9.58 -17.07 -4.87
CA GLY A 198 -10.46 -16.31 -5.77
C GLY A 198 -11.93 -16.68 -5.60
N GLY A 199 -12.70 -16.58 -6.69
CA GLY A 199 -14.15 -16.78 -6.67
C GLY A 199 -14.90 -15.54 -6.18
N SER A 200 -16.05 -15.70 -5.52
CA SER A 200 -16.82 -14.55 -5.03
C SER A 200 -17.62 -14.81 -3.75
N TYR A 201 -17.66 -13.84 -2.84
CA TYR A 201 -18.26 -13.94 -1.50
C TYR A 201 -17.65 -15.03 -0.59
N ASN A 202 -16.45 -15.53 -0.93
CA ASN A 202 -15.76 -16.57 -0.17
C ASN A 202 -15.07 -16.01 1.07
N LYS A 203 -15.07 -16.75 2.19
CA LYS A 203 -14.54 -16.30 3.47
C LYS A 203 -13.61 -17.31 4.13
N ALA A 204 -12.38 -16.92 4.40
CA ALA A 204 -11.42 -17.69 5.19
C ALA A 204 -11.10 -16.92 6.48
N ALA A 205 -11.64 -17.38 7.61
CA ALA A 205 -11.60 -16.65 8.87
C ALA A 205 -11.14 -17.48 10.08
N GLY A 206 -11.24 -18.81 10.02
CA GLY A 206 -10.92 -19.71 11.14
C GLY A 206 -11.71 -19.43 12.43
N SER A 207 -11.29 -20.02 13.55
CA SER A 207 -11.97 -19.86 14.84
C SER A 207 -11.41 -18.66 15.61
N GLY A 208 -12.27 -17.67 15.88
CA GLY A 208 -11.88 -16.45 16.61
C GLY A 208 -10.95 -15.56 15.79
N ALA A 209 -9.64 -15.60 16.08
CA ALA A 209 -8.62 -14.89 15.30
C ALA A 209 -8.16 -15.66 14.05
N GLY A 210 -8.48 -16.96 13.98
CA GLY A 210 -8.26 -17.81 12.82
C GLY A 210 -6.81 -18.20 12.57
N PHE A 211 -6.54 -19.48 12.34
CA PHE A 211 -5.23 -19.96 11.89
C PHE A 211 -5.35 -20.83 10.64
N ALA A 212 -4.69 -20.42 9.55
CA ALA A 212 -4.47 -21.22 8.33
C ALA A 212 -5.73 -21.85 7.69
N ALA A 213 -6.90 -21.23 7.83
CA ALA A 213 -8.11 -21.61 7.13
C ALA A 213 -8.03 -21.22 5.63
N SER A 214 -8.60 -22.01 4.74
CA SER A 214 -8.42 -21.84 3.28
C SER A 214 -9.69 -22.06 2.45
N VAL A 215 -9.88 -21.23 1.41
CA VAL A 215 -10.92 -21.42 0.39
C VAL A 215 -10.31 -21.31 -1.01
N SER A 216 -10.32 -22.40 -1.78
CA SER A 216 -9.65 -22.45 -3.10
C SER A 216 -10.45 -21.81 -4.24
N GLY A 217 -11.71 -21.42 -3.99
CA GLY A 217 -12.55 -20.72 -4.98
C GLY A 217 -14.04 -21.01 -4.81
N GLY A 218 -14.79 -21.00 -5.92
CA GLY A 218 -16.25 -21.15 -5.92
C GLY A 218 -16.97 -19.88 -5.47
N SER A 219 -18.14 -19.99 -4.85
CA SER A 219 -18.86 -18.82 -4.33
C SER A 219 -19.60 -19.09 -3.01
N TYR A 220 -19.68 -18.07 -2.14
CA TYR A 220 -20.27 -18.14 -0.79
C TYR A 220 -19.64 -19.20 0.15
N ASN A 221 -18.47 -19.74 -0.19
CA ASN A 221 -17.82 -20.78 0.59
C ASN A 221 -17.12 -20.21 1.83
N ARG A 222 -17.18 -20.92 2.97
CA ARG A 222 -16.71 -20.44 4.27
C ARG A 222 -15.82 -21.45 5.00
N ALA A 223 -14.55 -21.12 5.18
CA ALA A 223 -13.61 -21.82 6.06
C ALA A 223 -13.47 -21.06 7.39
N ALA A 224 -14.11 -21.58 8.45
CA ALA A 224 -14.37 -20.90 9.72
C ALA A 224 -13.94 -21.67 10.97
N GLY A 225 -13.25 -22.79 10.82
CA GLY A 225 -12.44 -23.39 11.89
C GLY A 225 -10.94 -23.28 11.59
N ASP A 226 -10.09 -23.41 12.61
CA ASP A 226 -8.64 -23.38 12.39
C ASP A 226 -8.18 -24.60 11.59
N ASN A 227 -7.28 -24.37 10.63
CA ASN A 227 -6.87 -25.33 9.61
C ASN A 227 -8.04 -25.96 8.81
N SER A 228 -9.22 -25.32 8.78
CA SER A 228 -10.34 -25.78 7.95
C SER A 228 -10.12 -25.46 6.47
N SER A 229 -10.72 -26.25 5.58
CA SER A 229 -10.58 -26.06 4.13
C SER A 229 -11.88 -26.23 3.35
N VAL A 230 -12.09 -25.39 2.34
CA VAL A 230 -13.15 -25.56 1.34
C VAL A 230 -12.57 -25.46 -0.06
N SER A 231 -12.53 -26.57 -0.81
CA SER A 231 -11.87 -26.61 -2.12
C SER A 231 -12.67 -25.94 -3.25
N GLY A 232 -13.94 -25.61 -3.03
CA GLY A 232 -14.76 -24.86 -3.98
C GLY A 232 -16.26 -25.16 -3.85
N GLY A 233 -16.99 -25.06 -4.97
CA GLY A 233 -18.44 -25.25 -5.02
C GLY A 233 -19.23 -23.98 -4.67
N TRP A 234 -20.44 -24.15 -4.16
CA TRP A 234 -21.35 -23.07 -3.77
C TRP A 234 -21.85 -23.26 -2.33
N ASP A 235 -21.79 -22.22 -1.49
CA ASP A 235 -22.36 -22.16 -0.14
C ASP A 235 -21.83 -23.22 0.86
N ASN A 236 -20.63 -23.77 0.60
CA ASN A 236 -20.07 -24.83 1.44
C ASN A 236 -19.36 -24.26 2.68
N THR A 237 -19.62 -24.82 3.87
CA THR A 237 -19.04 -24.37 5.15
C THR A 237 -18.21 -25.47 5.83
N ALA A 238 -16.91 -25.22 5.99
CA ALA A 238 -16.05 -25.95 6.92
C ALA A 238 -15.95 -25.15 8.22
N GLY A 239 -16.79 -25.49 9.21
CA GLY A 239 -17.10 -24.67 10.38
C GLY A 239 -16.27 -24.93 11.63
N ALA A 240 -15.56 -26.05 11.70
CA ALA A 240 -14.82 -26.49 12.89
C ALA A 240 -13.33 -26.77 12.61
N VAL A 241 -12.52 -26.88 13.66
CA VAL A 241 -11.06 -27.08 13.54
C VAL A 241 -10.78 -28.37 12.75
N HIS A 242 -9.83 -28.29 11.81
CA HIS A 242 -9.50 -29.34 10.82
C HIS A 242 -10.65 -29.82 9.91
N SER A 243 -11.86 -29.24 9.99
CA SER A 243 -12.98 -29.65 9.14
C SER A 243 -12.74 -29.33 7.66
N THR A 244 -13.25 -30.16 6.76
CA THR A 244 -12.97 -30.05 5.32
C THR A 244 -14.22 -30.31 4.47
N VAL A 245 -14.45 -29.45 3.48
CA VAL A 245 -15.48 -29.67 2.44
C VAL A 245 -14.84 -29.58 1.05
N SER A 246 -14.73 -30.72 0.36
CA SER A 246 -14.05 -30.81 -0.95
C SER A 246 -14.84 -30.15 -2.10
N GLY A 247 -16.10 -29.78 -1.86
CA GLY A 247 -16.92 -29.02 -2.80
C GLY A 247 -18.41 -29.35 -2.70
N GLY A 248 -19.13 -29.13 -3.79
CA GLY A 248 -20.58 -29.38 -3.89
C GLY A 248 -21.42 -28.14 -3.63
N ASN A 249 -22.61 -28.32 -3.05
CA ASN A 249 -23.65 -27.30 -2.91
C ASN A 249 -24.23 -27.29 -1.48
N SER A 250 -24.05 -26.21 -0.71
CA SER A 250 -24.56 -26.06 0.67
C SER A 250 -24.15 -27.20 1.63
N ASN A 251 -22.96 -27.78 1.45
CA ASN A 251 -22.44 -28.83 2.34
C ASN A 251 -21.76 -28.22 3.57
N THR A 252 -21.96 -28.83 4.74
CA THR A 252 -21.43 -28.36 6.04
C THR A 252 -20.62 -29.45 6.74
N ALA A 253 -19.42 -29.12 7.20
CA ALA A 253 -18.66 -29.92 8.15
C ALA A 253 -18.47 -29.10 9.45
N SER A 254 -19.08 -29.53 10.55
CA SER A 254 -19.13 -28.76 11.81
C SER A 254 -18.63 -29.50 13.06
N GLY A 255 -18.27 -30.77 12.96
CA GLY A 255 -17.50 -31.48 13.99
C GLY A 255 -15.99 -31.28 13.85
N LEU A 256 -15.23 -31.48 14.93
CA LEU A 256 -13.76 -31.47 14.92
C LEU A 256 -13.24 -32.50 13.93
N SER A 257 -12.38 -32.10 12.99
CA SER A 257 -11.85 -32.96 11.92
C SER A 257 -12.92 -33.64 11.04
N ALA A 258 -14.16 -33.16 11.04
CA ALA A 258 -15.24 -33.72 10.23
C ALA A 258 -15.05 -33.41 8.73
N SER A 259 -15.49 -34.30 7.84
CA SER A 259 -15.32 -34.12 6.39
C SER A 259 -16.57 -34.36 5.54
N VAL A 260 -16.71 -33.58 4.47
CA VAL A 260 -17.70 -33.82 3.40
C VAL A 260 -16.99 -33.81 2.05
N SER A 261 -16.93 -34.96 1.37
CA SER A 261 -16.25 -35.09 0.08
C SER A 261 -17.02 -34.49 -1.10
N GLY A 262 -18.30 -34.18 -0.94
CA GLY A 262 -19.11 -33.50 -1.96
C GLY A 262 -20.61 -33.74 -1.81
N GLY A 263 -21.33 -33.73 -2.94
CA GLY A 263 -22.78 -33.84 -2.97
C GLY A 263 -23.49 -32.50 -2.73
N GLY A 264 -24.69 -32.52 -2.16
CA GLY A 264 -25.42 -31.30 -1.82
C GLY A 264 -26.22 -31.39 -0.51
N SER A 265 -26.28 -30.29 0.25
CA SER A 265 -26.99 -30.19 1.53
C SER A 265 -26.56 -31.25 2.58
N ASN A 266 -25.34 -31.77 2.50
CA ASN A 266 -24.82 -32.79 3.41
C ASN A 266 -24.18 -32.17 4.66
N VAL A 267 -24.33 -32.82 5.82
CA VAL A 267 -23.89 -32.29 7.13
C VAL A 267 -23.08 -33.31 7.93
N ALA A 268 -21.76 -33.15 7.97
CA ALA A 268 -20.88 -33.87 8.91
C ALA A 268 -20.84 -33.13 10.25
N ALA A 269 -21.81 -33.43 11.13
CA ALA A 269 -22.11 -32.65 12.32
C ALA A 269 -21.23 -32.97 13.55
N HIS A 270 -20.66 -34.18 13.59
CA HIS A 270 -20.04 -34.79 14.76
C HIS A 270 -18.52 -34.99 14.61
N ASP A 271 -17.81 -35.20 15.70
CA ASP A 271 -16.34 -35.22 15.71
C ASP A 271 -15.80 -36.43 14.95
N VAL A 272 -14.82 -36.20 14.07
CA VAL A 272 -14.21 -37.17 13.15
C VAL A 272 -15.23 -37.85 12.20
N SER A 273 -16.47 -37.35 12.12
CA SER A 273 -17.49 -37.92 11.24
C SER A 273 -17.30 -37.51 9.77
N THR A 274 -17.72 -38.36 8.84
CA THR A 274 -17.45 -38.19 7.40
C THR A 274 -18.67 -38.50 6.54
N VAL A 275 -18.91 -37.66 5.51
CA VAL A 275 -19.85 -37.91 4.42
C VAL A 275 -19.10 -38.00 3.09
N SER A 276 -19.21 -39.13 2.39
CA SER A 276 -18.60 -39.35 1.08
C SER A 276 -19.35 -38.66 -0.07
N GLY A 277 -20.65 -38.42 0.07
CA GLY A 277 -21.44 -37.73 -0.95
C GLY A 277 -22.95 -37.76 -0.69
N GLY A 278 -23.74 -37.96 -1.75
CA GLY A 278 -25.20 -38.01 -1.66
C GLY A 278 -25.87 -36.62 -1.62
N TRP A 279 -27.13 -36.59 -1.19
CA TRP A 279 -27.90 -35.35 -1.03
C TRP A 279 -28.71 -35.37 0.27
N GLY A 280 -28.60 -34.30 1.09
CA GLY A 280 -29.38 -34.13 2.31
C GLY A 280 -29.07 -35.13 3.42
N THR A 281 -27.84 -35.66 3.46
CA THR A 281 -27.39 -36.63 4.47
C THR A 281 -26.82 -35.92 5.71
N THR A 282 -26.94 -36.53 6.89
CA THR A 282 -26.41 -35.98 8.15
C THR A 282 -25.79 -37.09 8.99
N THR A 283 -24.59 -36.88 9.53
CA THR A 283 -23.94 -37.86 10.43
C THR A 283 -24.63 -37.89 11.81
N SER A 284 -24.63 -39.05 12.45
CA SER A 284 -25.47 -39.37 13.61
C SER A 284 -24.72 -39.55 14.94
N SER A 285 -23.39 -39.73 14.89
CA SER A 285 -22.50 -39.77 16.05
C SER A 285 -21.08 -39.37 15.69
N ASP A 286 -20.22 -39.20 16.70
CA ASP A 286 -18.78 -39.13 16.49
C ASP A 286 -18.28 -40.40 15.76
N PHE A 287 -17.23 -40.26 14.95
CA PHE A 287 -16.65 -41.29 14.09
C PHE A 287 -17.60 -41.93 13.04
N ASP A 288 -18.83 -41.42 12.88
CA ASP A 288 -19.81 -41.93 11.91
C ASP A 288 -19.38 -41.69 10.46
N HIS A 289 -19.71 -42.62 9.57
CA HIS A 289 -19.34 -42.60 8.16
C HIS A 289 -20.55 -42.89 7.25
N VAL A 290 -21.01 -41.87 6.54
CA VAL A 290 -22.08 -41.97 5.55
C VAL A 290 -21.45 -42.08 4.14
N PRO A 291 -21.63 -43.21 3.42
CA PRO A 291 -21.12 -43.41 2.07
C PRO A 291 -21.96 -42.69 0.99
#